data_AF-A0AA86YE70-F1
#
_entry.id   AF-A0AA86YE70-F1
#
_cell.length_a   1.000
_cell.length_b   1.000
_cell.length_c   1.000
_cell.angle_alpha   90.00
_cell.angle_beta   90.00
_cell.angle_gamma   90.00
#
_symmetry.space_group_name_H-M   'P 1'
#
loop_
_entity.id
_entity.type
_entity.pdbx_description
1 polymer ?
#
loop_
_entity_poly.entity_id
_entity_poly.type
_entity_poly.pdbx_seq_one_letter_code
_entity_poly.pdbx_strand_id
1 'polypeptide(L)'
;MMTSTTKATLAISPENYFGHPPEKRITAKQLNEATGLFIRQKRIELGLNGSDLGRLLNVSQQQISRYERGITSLTLHQLEQFLRALAVSWESFIREVIHPLCLISQDGQGKLVAESPFL
;
A
#
# COMPACT_ATOMS: atom_id res chain seq x y z
N MET A 1 0.42 -41.84 35.14
CA MET A 1 -0.70 -41.26 34.36
C MET A 1 -0.16 -40.06 33.60
N MET A 2 -0.08 -40.15 32.27
CA MET A 2 0.24 -39.01 31.42
C MET A 2 -1.07 -38.30 31.10
N THR A 3 -1.17 -37.01 31.44
CA THR A 3 -2.19 -36.15 30.85
C THR A 3 -1.50 -34.96 30.21
N SER A 4 -1.37 -35.05 28.89
CA SER A 4 -0.95 -34.01 27.97
C SER A 4 -1.90 -32.81 28.07
N THR A 5 -1.37 -31.63 28.34
CA THR A 5 -2.11 -30.38 28.21
C THR A 5 -2.14 -29.98 26.73
N THR A 6 -3.27 -30.23 26.06
CA THR A 6 -3.55 -29.72 24.72
C THR A 6 -3.78 -28.21 24.78
N LYS A 7 -3.02 -27.47 24.00
CA LYS A 7 -3.14 -26.02 23.77
C LYS A 7 -4.47 -25.75 23.07
N ALA A 8 -5.43 -25.14 23.77
CA ALA A 8 -6.69 -24.70 23.18
C ALA A 8 -6.42 -23.51 22.26
N THR A 9 -6.42 -23.74 20.94
CA THR A 9 -6.60 -22.70 19.94
C THR A 9 -8.03 -22.18 20.10
N LEU A 10 -8.22 -21.01 20.72
CA LEU A 10 -9.52 -20.35 20.71
C LEU A 10 -9.83 -19.92 19.28
N ALA A 11 -10.76 -20.62 18.64
CA ALA A 11 -11.47 -20.11 17.49
C ALA A 11 -12.29 -18.89 17.96
N ILE A 12 -11.94 -17.71 17.47
CA ILE A 12 -12.74 -16.50 17.73
C ILE A 12 -13.94 -16.57 16.79
N SER A 13 -15.12 -16.78 17.35
CA SER A 13 -16.37 -16.86 16.59
C SER A 13 -16.75 -15.52 15.96
N PRO A 14 -17.33 -15.53 14.74
CA PRO A 14 -17.60 -14.32 13.94
C PRO A 14 -18.56 -13.31 14.59
N GLU A 15 -19.37 -13.73 15.57
CA GLU A 15 -20.34 -12.92 16.29
C GLU A 15 -19.74 -11.83 17.22
N ASN A 16 -18.43 -11.85 17.48
CA ASN A 16 -17.75 -10.83 18.30
C ASN A 16 -17.12 -9.66 17.51
N TYR A 17 -17.39 -9.57 16.21
CA TYR A 17 -17.06 -8.36 15.45
C TYR A 17 -18.10 -7.27 15.73
N PHE A 18 -17.69 -6.20 16.42
CA PHE A 18 -18.46 -4.96 16.48
C PHE A 18 -18.77 -4.46 15.06
N GLY A 19 -19.99 -4.76 14.58
CA GLY A 19 -20.83 -3.83 13.83
C GLY A 19 -20.54 -3.53 12.35
N HIS A 20 -19.50 -4.07 11.72
CA HIS A 20 -19.34 -3.94 10.25
C HIS A 20 -18.90 -5.27 9.63
N PRO A 21 -19.53 -5.72 8.52
CA PRO A 21 -19.02 -6.84 7.74
C PRO A 21 -17.56 -6.54 7.35
N PRO A 22 -16.68 -7.54 7.17
CA PRO A 22 -15.36 -7.30 6.63
C PRO A 22 -15.53 -6.82 5.18
N GLU A 23 -15.66 -5.50 5.01
CA GLU A 23 -15.51 -4.85 3.72
C GLU A 23 -14.22 -5.35 3.10
N LYS A 24 -14.21 -5.47 1.77
CA LYS A 24 -13.08 -5.93 0.96
C LYS A 24 -11.80 -5.20 1.39
N ARG A 25 -10.99 -5.84 2.24
CA ARG A 25 -9.78 -5.24 2.79
C ARG A 25 -8.71 -5.13 1.70
N ILE A 26 -8.02 -3.99 1.66
CA ILE A 26 -6.82 -3.84 0.83
C ILE A 26 -5.80 -4.86 1.31
N THR A 27 -5.35 -5.73 0.42
CA THR A 27 -4.27 -6.68 0.73
C THR A 27 -2.93 -5.96 0.75
N ALA A 28 -1.97 -6.45 1.54
CA ALA A 28 -0.61 -5.90 1.56
C ALA A 28 0.04 -5.91 0.16
N LYS A 29 -0.26 -6.92 -0.64
CA LYS A 29 0.22 -7.02 -2.02
C LYS A 29 -0.30 -5.86 -2.88
N GLN A 30 -1.61 -5.61 -2.87
CA GLN A 30 -2.21 -4.50 -3.62
C GLN A 30 -1.62 -3.15 -3.20
N LEU A 31 -1.44 -2.93 -1.90
CA LEU A 31 -0.85 -1.70 -1.39
C LEU A 31 0.61 -1.53 -1.85
N ASN A 32 1.42 -2.60 -1.78
CA ASN A 32 2.81 -2.56 -2.21
C ASN A 32 2.95 -2.32 -3.72
N GLU A 33 2.15 -2.99 -4.54
CA GLU A 33 2.16 -2.82 -6.00
C GLU A 33 1.75 -1.39 -6.39
N ALA A 34 0.66 -0.87 -5.82
CA ALA A 34 0.21 0.49 -6.10
C ALA A 34 1.22 1.54 -5.64
N THR A 35 1.81 1.37 -4.45
CA THR A 35 2.86 2.25 -3.92
C THR A 35 4.10 2.23 -4.82
N GLY A 36 4.52 1.03 -5.25
CA GLY A 36 5.67 0.87 -6.15
C GLY A 36 5.47 1.53 -7.51
N LEU A 37 4.28 1.35 -8.11
CA LEU A 37 3.92 1.99 -9.37
C LEU A 37 3.91 3.51 -9.24
N PHE A 38 3.34 4.04 -8.15
CA PHE A 38 3.33 5.47 -7.86
C PHE A 38 4.74 6.04 -7.77
N ILE A 39 5.63 5.40 -7.00
CA ILE A 39 7.04 5.80 -6.86
C ILE A 39 7.74 5.82 -8.22
N ARG A 40 7.55 4.76 -9.02
CA ARG A 40 8.12 4.65 -10.37
C ARG A 40 7.67 5.79 -11.27
N GLN A 41 6.37 6.10 -11.24
CA GLN A 41 5.77 7.15 -12.06
C GLN A 41 6.36 8.52 -11.71
N LYS A 42 6.35 8.90 -10.42
CA LYS A 42 6.92 10.18 -9.95
C LYS A 42 8.42 10.27 -10.23
N ARG A 43 9.15 9.17 -10.12
CA ARG A 43 10.58 9.12 -10.50
C ARG A 43 10.78 9.47 -11.98
N ILE A 44 9.99 8.88 -12.88
CA ILE A 44 10.09 9.12 -14.32
C ILE A 44 9.69 10.56 -14.68
N GLU A 45 8.68 11.12 -14.00
CA GLU A 45 8.27 12.53 -14.16
C GLU A 45 9.39 13.51 -13.82
N LEU A 46 10.26 13.17 -12.87
CA LEU A 46 11.47 13.93 -12.53
C LEU A 46 12.66 13.65 -13.46
N GLY A 47 12.49 12.79 -14.48
CA GLY A 47 13.57 12.41 -15.40
C GLY A 47 14.65 11.51 -14.79
N LEU A 48 14.40 10.93 -13.61
CA LEU A 48 15.36 10.11 -12.90
C LEU A 48 15.30 8.66 -13.39
N ASN A 49 16.44 8.01 -13.59
CA ASN A 49 16.49 6.55 -13.73
C ASN A 49 16.54 5.86 -12.33
N GLY A 50 16.38 4.54 -12.28
CA GLY A 50 16.37 3.80 -11.01
C GLY A 50 17.67 3.91 -10.21
N SER A 51 18.81 4.06 -10.87
CA SER A 51 20.11 4.27 -10.21
C SER A 51 20.20 5.67 -9.60
N ASP A 52 19.61 6.68 -10.24
CA ASP A 52 19.60 8.06 -9.72
C ASP A 52 18.80 8.14 -8.42
N LEU A 53 17.59 7.57 -8.40
CA LEU A 53 16.78 7.50 -7.19
C LEU A 53 17.45 6.65 -6.11
N GLY A 54 18.12 5.55 -6.50
CA GLY A 54 18.92 4.74 -5.58
C GLY A 54 20.01 5.55 -4.89
N ARG A 55 20.72 6.41 -5.62
CA ARG A 55 21.73 7.31 -5.02
C ARG A 55 21.11 8.32 -4.06
N LEU A 56 19.97 8.93 -4.41
CA LEU A 56 19.26 9.88 -3.54
C LEU A 56 18.82 9.26 -2.21
N LEU A 57 18.42 7.99 -2.24
CA LEU A 57 17.90 7.25 -1.09
C LEU A 57 18.95 6.35 -0.42
N ASN A 58 20.20 6.38 -0.90
CA ASN A 58 21.28 5.52 -0.44
C ASN A 58 20.94 4.01 -0.45
N VAL A 59 20.34 3.54 -1.53
CA VAL A 59 20.00 2.12 -1.78
C VAL A 59 20.42 1.69 -3.19
N SER A 60 20.56 0.38 -3.40
CA SER A 60 20.93 -0.14 -4.73
C SER A 60 19.79 0.02 -5.74
N GLN A 61 20.12 0.13 -7.03
CA GLN A 61 19.13 0.16 -8.10
C GLN A 61 18.23 -1.11 -8.10
N GLN A 62 18.80 -2.27 -7.75
CA GLN A 62 18.03 -3.50 -7.62
C GLN A 62 16.98 -3.41 -6.51
N GLN A 63 17.31 -2.74 -5.40
CA GLN A 63 16.38 -2.50 -4.32
C GLN A 63 15.29 -1.52 -4.74
N ILE A 64 15.62 -0.44 -5.46
CA ILE A 64 14.62 0.44 -6.09
C ILE A 64 13.68 -0.36 -7.00
N SER A 65 14.20 -1.25 -7.84
CA SER A 65 13.40 -2.12 -8.70
C SER A 65 12.46 -3.04 -7.91
N ARG A 66 12.87 -3.55 -6.74
CA ARG A 66 11.99 -4.37 -5.89
C ARG A 66 10.86 -3.56 -5.29
N TYR A 67 11.14 -2.34 -4.81
CA TYR A 67 10.13 -1.43 -4.29
C TYR A 67 9.14 -1.02 -5.37
N GLU A 68 9.61 -0.62 -6.56
CA GLU A 68 8.75 -0.20 -7.67
C GLU A 68 7.83 -1.31 -8.19
N ARG A 69 8.24 -2.57 -8.04
CA ARG A 69 7.43 -3.74 -8.40
C ARG A 69 6.53 -4.24 -7.25
N GLY A 70 6.59 -3.61 -6.08
CA GLY A 70 5.84 -4.05 -4.90
C GLY A 70 6.29 -5.39 -4.30
N ILE A 71 7.47 -5.89 -4.66
CA ILE A 71 8.01 -7.17 -4.17
C ILE A 71 8.42 -7.06 -2.69
N THR A 72 8.93 -5.89 -2.30
CA THR A 72 9.36 -5.61 -0.94
C THR A 72 8.48 -4.49 -0.39
N SER A 73 7.91 -4.71 0.80
CA SER A 73 7.15 -3.68 1.49
C SER A 73 8.05 -2.52 1.90
N LEU A 74 7.52 -1.30 1.84
CA LEU A 74 8.13 -0.13 2.44
C LEU A 74 7.62 0.03 3.87
N THR A 75 8.52 0.31 4.81
CA THR A 75 8.12 0.87 6.10
C THR A 75 7.61 2.30 5.91
N LEU A 76 6.81 2.80 6.86
CA LEU A 76 6.31 4.18 6.81
C LEU A 76 7.45 5.21 6.75
N HIS A 77 8.54 4.96 7.48
CA HIS A 77 9.73 5.82 7.44
C HIS A 77 10.38 5.82 6.05
N GLN A 78 10.55 4.65 5.43
CA GLN A 78 11.09 4.59 4.07
C GLN A 78 10.17 5.32 3.09
N LEU A 79 8.85 5.14 3.20
CA LEU A 79 7.89 5.85 2.36
C LEU A 79 8.05 7.38 2.50
N GLU A 80 8.20 7.92 3.71
CA GLU A 80 8.51 9.35 3.90
C GLU A 80 9.76 9.80 3.14
N GLN A 81 10.83 9.00 3.17
CA GLN A 81 12.07 9.31 2.46
C GLN A 81 11.86 9.33 0.94
N PHE A 82 11.11 8.36 0.41
CA PHE A 82 10.73 8.32 -1.01
C PHE A 82 9.91 9.56 -1.41
N LEU A 83 8.90 9.91 -0.63
CA LEU A 83 8.05 11.08 -0.91
C LEU A 83 8.88 12.37 -0.93
N ARG A 84 9.81 12.54 0.01
CA ARG A 84 10.72 13.70 0.02
C ARG A 84 11.67 13.73 -1.15
N ALA A 85 12.30 12.61 -1.49
CA ALA A 85 13.22 12.52 -2.63
C ALA A 85 12.52 12.80 -3.97
N LEU A 86 11.22 12.51 -4.06
CA LEU A 86 10.39 12.73 -5.23
C LEU A 86 9.63 14.07 -5.20
N ALA A 87 9.82 14.91 -4.17
CA ALA A 87 9.09 16.16 -3.96
C ALA A 87 7.56 16.01 -3.97
N VAL A 88 7.06 14.93 -3.36
CA VAL A 88 5.65 14.56 -3.29
C VAL A 88 5.13 14.72 -1.86
N SER A 89 3.91 15.23 -1.70
CA SER A 89 3.24 15.31 -0.40
C SER A 89 2.52 14.01 -0.02
N TRP A 90 2.33 13.79 1.28
CA TRP A 90 1.47 12.69 1.78
C TRP A 90 0.05 12.78 1.24
N GLU A 91 -0.49 13.99 1.06
CA GLU A 91 -1.81 14.20 0.48
C GLU A 91 -1.91 13.66 -0.95
N SER A 92 -0.89 13.91 -1.79
CA SER A 92 -0.82 13.34 -3.14
C SER A 92 -0.76 11.82 -3.11
N PHE A 93 0.07 11.25 -2.23
CA PHE A 93 0.13 9.80 -2.04
C PHE A 93 -1.22 9.21 -1.61
N ILE A 94 -1.90 9.81 -0.64
CA ILE A 94 -3.21 9.34 -0.17
C ILE A 94 -4.24 9.41 -1.30
N ARG A 95 -4.29 10.53 -2.03
CA ARG A 95 -5.25 10.73 -3.13
C ARG A 95 -5.00 9.81 -4.32
N GLU A 96 -3.75 9.54 -4.67
CA GLU A 96 -3.39 8.80 -5.90
C GLU A 96 -3.19 7.30 -5.65
N VAL A 97 -2.94 6.88 -4.41
CA VAL A 97 -2.70 5.47 -4.06
C VAL A 97 -3.77 4.92 -3.12
N ILE A 98 -3.98 5.55 -1.96
CA ILE A 98 -4.84 5.00 -0.91
C ILE A 98 -6.32 5.11 -1.30
N HIS A 99 -6.76 6.29 -1.73
CA HIS A 99 -8.17 6.54 -2.06
C HIS A 99 -8.66 5.63 -3.20
N PRO A 100 -7.95 5.47 -4.34
CA PRO A 100 -8.37 4.54 -5.38
C PRO A 100 -8.42 3.10 -4.88
N LEU A 101 -7.46 2.67 -4.06
CA LEU A 101 -7.50 1.32 -3.47
C LEU A 101 -8.70 1.10 -2.56
N CYS A 102 -9.14 2.12 -1.83
CA CYS A 102 -10.34 2.07 -1.00
C CYS A 102 -11.64 2.04 -1.83
N LEU A 103 -11.66 2.71 -3.00
CA LEU A 103 -12.85 2.80 -3.85
C LEU A 103 -13.09 1.58 -4.78
N ILE A 104 -12.12 0.68 -4.94
CA ILE A 104 -12.26 -0.58 -5.74
C ILE A 104 -13.20 -1.61 -5.05
N SER A 105 -13.98 -1.20 -4.06
CA SER A 105 -15.01 -1.98 -3.38
C SER A 105 -16.45 -1.65 -3.81
N GLN A 106 -16.69 -0.73 -4.74
CA GLN A 106 -18.07 -0.41 -5.17
C GLN A 106 -18.43 -0.97 -6.57
N ASP A 107 -19.25 -2.02 -6.49
CA ASP A 107 -20.34 -2.46 -7.38
C ASP A 107 -20.02 -3.21 -8.69
N GLY A 108 -20.63 -4.39 -8.80
CA GLY A 108 -20.69 -5.24 -10.00
C GLY A 108 -21.49 -4.65 -11.17
N GLN A 109 -21.51 -3.32 -11.32
CA GLN A 109 -22.16 -2.56 -12.38
C GLN A 109 -21.31 -1.36 -12.84
N GLY A 110 -19.97 -1.46 -12.82
CA GLY A 110 -19.06 -0.67 -13.67
C GLY A 110 -19.35 0.83 -13.86
N LYS A 111 -19.81 1.56 -12.83
CA LYS A 111 -20.06 3.01 -12.92
C LYS A 111 -19.02 3.77 -12.11
N LEU A 112 -18.17 4.53 -12.80
CA LEU A 112 -17.32 5.54 -12.18
C LEU A 112 -18.21 6.68 -11.69
N VAL A 113 -18.47 6.75 -10.40
CA VAL A 113 -19.10 7.92 -9.80
C VAL A 113 -17.97 8.83 -9.30
N ALA A 114 -17.62 9.81 -10.12
CA ALA A 114 -16.76 10.90 -9.71
C ALA A 114 -17.60 11.88 -8.86
N GLU A 115 -17.69 11.63 -7.56
CA GLU A 115 -18.08 12.66 -6.60
C GLU A 115 -16.94 12.82 -5.59
N SER A 116 -16.08 13.80 -5.86
CA SER A 116 -15.14 14.33 -4.87
C SER A 116 -15.93 15.23 -3.91
N PRO A 117 -15.98 14.95 -2.59
CA PRO A 117 -16.63 15.84 -1.63
C PRO A 117 -15.73 17.01 -1.20
N PHE A 118 -14.57 17.19 -1.84
CA PHE A 118 -13.66 18.29 -1.54
C PHE A 118 -13.47 19.17 -2.79
N LEU A 119 -14.42 20.11 -2.93
CA LEU A 119 -14.22 21.45 -3.47
C LEU A 119 -14.80 22.44 -2.47
#